data_AF-A0A7X7BGA3-F1
#
_entry.id   AF-A0A7X7BGA3-F1
#
_cell.length_a   1.000
_cell.length_b   1.000
_cell.length_c   1.000
_cell.angle_alpha   90.00
_cell.angle_beta   90.00
_cell.angle_gamma   90.00
#
_symmetry.space_group_name_H-M   'P 1'
#
loop_
_entity.id
_entity.type
_entity.pdbx_description
1 polymer ?
#
loop_
_entity_poly.entity_id
_entity_poly.type
_entity_poly.pdbx_seq_one_letter_code
_entity_poly.pdbx_strand_id
1 'polypeptide(L)'
;MKKIMIDMDDVICTGGFLKIINEFLNTNYKEEEIKTYYIQDIIPENKKEEWKEYFESKNVYENVNLLPNVYETLEKLSKKYELYIATAYIFRDNPEKSTKHLKNKFNYLLKTFPFIKPEKYIFINNKELLDCDIKIDDKLSNLKGNAKLKLLFTAYHNKDISDEELLKENVIRVNNWNEILKILEEDK
;
A
#
# COMPACT_ATOMS: atom_id res chain seq x y z
N MET A 1 -8.19 -7.29 -21.51
CA MET A 1 -8.74 -7.61 -20.18
C MET A 1 -8.86 -6.31 -19.40
N LYS A 2 -9.78 -6.20 -18.42
CA LYS A 2 -9.86 -5.01 -17.54
C LYS A 2 -8.53 -4.86 -16.77
N LYS A 3 -8.05 -3.64 -16.55
CA LYS A 3 -6.80 -3.33 -15.83
C LYS A 3 -7.09 -2.98 -14.38
N ILE A 4 -6.38 -3.61 -13.44
CA ILE A 4 -6.47 -3.31 -12.01
C ILE A 4 -5.15 -2.70 -11.55
N MET A 5 -5.22 -1.50 -10.99
CA MET A 5 -4.15 -0.90 -10.20
C MET A 5 -4.32 -1.28 -8.74
N ILE A 6 -3.24 -1.78 -8.13
CA ILE A 6 -3.23 -2.29 -6.76
C ILE A 6 -2.07 -1.62 -6.01
N ASP A 7 -2.34 -1.00 -4.86
CA ASP A 7 -1.28 -0.55 -3.96
C ASP A 7 -0.57 -1.71 -3.27
N MET A 8 0.63 -1.44 -2.76
CA MET A 8 1.46 -2.40 -2.06
C MET A 8 1.34 -2.29 -0.54
N ASP A 9 1.72 -1.14 0.03
CA ASP A 9 1.76 -0.98 1.48
C ASP A 9 0.32 -0.83 1.99
N ASP A 10 -0.01 -1.49 3.10
CA ASP A 10 -1.34 -1.52 3.73
C ASP A 10 -2.49 -2.06 2.86
N VAL A 11 -2.17 -2.61 1.68
CA VAL A 11 -3.10 -3.30 0.76
C VAL A 11 -2.62 -4.71 0.44
N ILE A 12 -1.33 -4.90 0.16
CA ILE A 12 -0.72 -6.22 -0.06
C ILE A 12 -0.03 -6.71 1.22
N CYS A 13 0.69 -5.82 1.90
CA CYS A 13 1.47 -6.15 3.07
C CYS A 13 1.52 -4.98 4.06
N THR A 14 1.70 -5.29 5.34
CA THR A 14 1.69 -4.28 6.43
C THR A 14 2.69 -4.62 7.55
N GLY A 15 2.81 -3.75 8.56
CA GLY A 15 3.56 -3.95 9.80
C GLY A 15 5.08 -3.71 9.75
N GLY A 16 5.70 -3.77 8.58
CA GLY A 16 7.17 -3.71 8.47
C GLY A 16 7.78 -2.40 8.98
N PHE A 17 7.12 -1.27 8.72
CA PHE A 17 7.64 0.05 9.08
C PHE A 17 7.50 0.33 10.58
N LEU A 18 6.34 0.02 11.17
CA LEU A 18 6.10 0.15 12.61
C LEU A 18 7.07 -0.72 13.43
N LYS A 19 7.38 -1.93 12.95
CA LYS A 19 8.38 -2.80 13.60
C LYS A 19 9.75 -2.12 13.68
N ILE A 20 10.22 -1.51 12.60
CA ILE A 20 11.50 -0.79 12.57
C ILE A 20 11.49 0.41 13.53
N ILE A 21 10.37 1.13 13.62
CA ILE A 21 10.22 2.25 14.57
C ILE A 21 10.26 1.75 16.01
N ASN A 22 9.55 0.66 16.32
CA ASN A 22 9.56 0.05 17.65
C ASN A 22 10.96 -0.42 18.05
N GLU A 23 11.73 -0.99 17.13
CA GLU A 23 13.15 -1.33 17.35
C GLU A 23 13.98 -0.07 17.63
N PHE A 24 13.80 1.00 16.86
CA PHE A 24 14.55 2.25 17.01
C PHE A 24 14.27 2.96 18.34
N LEU A 25 12.99 3.06 18.72
CA LEU A 25 12.55 3.78 19.91
C LEU A 25 12.58 2.90 21.16
N ASN A 26 12.81 1.60 21.03
CA ASN A 26 12.65 0.60 22.09
C ASN A 26 11.23 0.63 22.70
N THR A 27 10.22 0.55 21.82
CA THR A 27 8.79 0.64 22.15
C THR A 27 8.01 -0.58 21.64
N ASN A 28 6.70 -0.62 21.88
CA ASN A 28 5.80 -1.68 21.41
C ASN A 28 4.46 -1.13 20.92
N TYR A 29 4.50 -0.01 20.18
CA TYR A 29 3.32 0.59 19.56
C TYR A 29 2.61 -0.41 18.66
N LYS A 30 1.28 -0.31 18.62
CA LYS A 30 0.38 -1.02 17.71
C LYS A 30 -0.16 -0.05 16.67
N GLU A 31 -0.47 -0.56 15.47
CA GLU A 31 -0.99 0.26 14.36
C GLU A 31 -2.29 0.99 14.74
N GLU A 32 -3.10 0.37 15.60
CA GLU A 32 -4.34 0.93 16.15
C GLU A 32 -4.12 2.21 16.98
N GLU A 33 -2.90 2.42 17.48
CA GLU A 33 -2.53 3.60 18.26
C GLU A 33 -2.05 4.76 17.36
N ILE A 34 -1.84 4.51 16.06
CA ILE A 34 -1.33 5.49 15.10
C ILE A 34 -2.49 6.23 14.46
N LYS A 35 -2.50 7.57 14.64
CA LYS A 35 -3.59 8.44 14.14
C LYS A 35 -3.24 9.18 12.85
N THR A 36 -1.98 9.09 12.41
CA THR A 36 -1.48 9.78 11.21
C THR A 36 -1.30 8.78 10.08
N TYR A 37 -1.36 9.26 8.83
CA TYR A 37 -1.01 8.43 7.67
C TYR A 37 0.44 7.95 7.74
N TYR A 38 1.38 8.85 8.07
CA TYR A 38 2.80 8.52 8.18
C TYR A 38 3.13 8.05 9.60
N ILE A 39 3.46 6.76 9.76
CA ILE A 39 3.77 6.17 11.06
C ILE A 39 4.98 6.86 11.71
N GLN A 40 5.97 7.28 10.93
CA GLN A 40 7.15 8.00 11.43
C GLN A 40 6.83 9.32 12.13
N ASP A 41 5.60 9.85 12.03
CA ASP A 41 5.21 11.07 12.73
C ASP A 41 5.20 10.87 14.26
N ILE A 42 5.25 9.63 14.76
CA ILE A 42 5.42 9.33 16.19
C ILE A 42 6.87 9.49 16.67
N ILE A 43 7.83 9.64 15.77
CA ILE A 43 9.24 9.80 16.12
C ILE A 43 9.45 11.20 16.69
N PRO A 44 10.02 11.33 17.91
CA PRO A 44 10.30 12.62 18.52
C PRO A 44 11.19 13.50 17.64
N GLU A 45 10.92 14.81 17.60
CA GLU A 45 11.65 15.76 16.76
C GLU A 45 13.17 15.71 16.97
N ASN A 46 13.60 15.59 18.23
CA ASN A 46 15.01 15.50 18.61
C ASN A 46 15.71 14.19 18.19
N LYS A 47 14.95 13.20 17.68
CA LYS A 47 15.47 11.91 17.19
C LYS A 47 15.38 11.77 15.67
N LYS A 48 14.87 12.77 14.94
CA LYS A 48 14.64 12.65 13.50
C LYS A 48 15.92 12.43 12.68
N GLU A 49 17.03 13.02 13.08
CA GLU A 49 18.29 12.84 12.35
C GLU A 49 18.86 11.43 12.57
N GLU A 50 18.89 10.96 13.83
CA GLU A 50 19.24 9.58 14.18
C GLU A 50 18.34 8.56 13.46
N TRP A 51 17.04 8.87 13.34
CA TRP A 51 16.10 8.02 12.61
C TRP A 51 16.47 7.87 11.14
N LYS A 52 16.83 8.97 10.46
CA LYS A 52 17.22 8.91 9.04
C LYS A 52 18.42 7.97 8.87
N GLU A 53 19.46 8.14 9.67
CA GLU A 53 20.66 7.30 9.63
C GLU A 53 20.34 5.83 9.97
N TYR A 54 19.53 5.59 11.00
CA TYR A 54 19.11 4.25 11.40
C TYR A 54 18.33 3.55 10.28
N PHE A 55 17.32 4.22 9.74
CA PHE A 55 16.44 3.70 8.70
C PHE A 55 17.19 3.43 7.40
N GLU A 56 18.24 4.21 7.08
CA GLU A 56 19.07 4.00 5.89
C GLU A 56 19.65 2.59 5.80
N SER A 57 19.95 1.94 6.93
CA SER A 57 20.48 0.58 6.95
C SER A 57 19.40 -0.49 6.75
N LYS A 58 18.13 -0.16 6.98
CA LYS A 58 17.03 -1.12 7.09
C LYS A 58 16.38 -1.46 5.76
N ASN A 59 15.66 -2.58 5.77
CA ASN A 59 14.77 -3.01 4.71
C ASN A 59 13.39 -3.30 5.32
N VAL A 60 12.42 -2.43 5.02
CA VAL A 60 11.03 -2.56 5.49
C VAL A 60 10.45 -3.93 5.13
N TYR A 61 10.75 -4.42 3.92
CA TYR A 61 10.13 -5.60 3.33
C TYR A 61 10.70 -6.93 3.84
N GLU A 62 11.71 -6.91 4.71
CA GLU A 62 12.12 -8.08 5.48
C GLU A 62 11.19 -8.32 6.69
N ASN A 63 10.38 -7.34 7.04
CA ASN A 63 9.60 -7.29 8.28
C ASN A 63 8.09 -7.20 8.05
N VAL A 64 7.64 -7.17 6.79
CA VAL A 64 6.21 -7.08 6.46
C VAL A 64 5.52 -8.43 6.58
N ASN A 65 4.23 -8.39 6.87
CA ASN A 65 3.33 -9.54 6.76
C ASN A 65 2.38 -9.32 5.58
N LEU A 66 2.11 -10.39 4.82
CA LEU A 66 1.05 -10.35 3.82
C LEU A 66 -0.32 -10.20 4.50
N LEU A 67 -1.20 -9.39 3.90
CA LEU A 67 -2.58 -9.34 4.33
C LEU A 67 -3.29 -10.68 4.03
N PRO A 68 -4.26 -11.11 4.86
CA PRO A 68 -4.95 -12.37 4.64
C PRO A 68 -5.56 -12.50 3.25
N ASN A 69 -5.42 -13.69 2.65
CA ASN A 69 -5.96 -14.07 1.34
C ASN A 69 -5.45 -13.28 0.12
N VAL A 70 -4.49 -12.36 0.27
CA VAL A 70 -3.99 -11.55 -0.85
C VAL A 70 -3.37 -12.40 -1.95
N TYR A 71 -2.57 -13.40 -1.59
CA TYR A 71 -1.85 -14.20 -2.57
C TYR A 71 -2.79 -14.98 -3.45
N GLU A 72 -3.70 -15.75 -2.85
CA GLU A 72 -4.66 -16.57 -3.58
C GLU A 72 -5.63 -15.70 -4.38
N THR A 73 -5.99 -14.51 -3.88
CA THR A 73 -6.87 -13.58 -4.57
C THR A 73 -6.18 -12.99 -5.80
N LEU A 74 -4.96 -12.48 -5.67
CA LEU A 74 -4.21 -11.95 -6.82
C LEU A 74 -3.91 -13.03 -7.85
N GLU A 75 -3.58 -14.26 -7.43
CA GLU A 75 -3.37 -15.37 -8.36
C GLU A 75 -4.65 -15.68 -9.16
N LYS A 76 -5.82 -15.71 -8.51
CA LYS A 76 -7.11 -15.89 -9.19
C LYS A 76 -7.43 -14.74 -10.14
N LEU A 77 -7.25 -13.49 -9.68
CA LEU A 77 -7.55 -12.30 -10.48
C LEU A 77 -6.61 -12.18 -11.69
N SER A 78 -5.36 -12.59 -11.59
CA SER A 78 -4.39 -12.55 -12.70
C SER A 78 -4.81 -13.36 -13.92
N LYS A 79 -5.71 -14.33 -13.75
CA LYS A 79 -6.29 -15.14 -14.84
C LYS A 79 -7.39 -14.41 -15.62
N LYS A 80 -7.97 -13.35 -15.05
CA LYS A 80 -9.13 -12.61 -15.60
C LYS A 80 -8.84 -11.14 -15.89
N TYR A 81 -7.87 -10.56 -15.17
CA TYR A 81 -7.51 -9.15 -15.22
C TYR A 81 -6.02 -8.95 -15.48
N GLU A 82 -5.67 -7.80 -16.03
CA GLU A 82 -4.28 -7.35 -16.04
C GLU A 82 -3.98 -6.61 -14.73
N LEU A 83 -3.12 -7.19 -13.90
CA LEU A 83 -2.75 -6.62 -12.61
C LEU A 83 -1.52 -5.73 -12.77
N TYR A 84 -1.58 -4.53 -12.19
CA TYR A 84 -0.46 -3.58 -12.09
C TYR A 84 -0.29 -3.19 -10.62
N ILE A 85 0.90 -3.37 -10.07
CA ILE A 85 1.21 -2.92 -8.72
C ILE A 85 1.76 -1.50 -8.80
N ALA A 86 1.01 -0.52 -8.32
CA ALA A 86 1.43 0.87 -8.30
C ALA A 86 1.79 1.29 -6.88
N THR A 87 3.05 1.66 -6.64
CA THR A 87 3.53 1.94 -5.29
C THR A 87 4.44 3.17 -5.25
N ALA A 88 4.24 4.01 -4.24
CA ALA A 88 5.14 5.12 -3.96
C ALA A 88 6.45 4.58 -3.40
N TYR A 89 7.57 5.25 -3.69
CA TYR A 89 8.89 4.83 -3.21
C TYR A 89 9.72 5.96 -2.61
N ILE A 90 9.23 7.20 -2.68
CA ILE A 90 9.92 8.35 -2.10
C ILE A 90 9.86 8.26 -0.58
N PHE A 91 11.03 8.16 0.04
CA PHE A 91 11.14 8.27 1.48
C PHE A 91 11.09 9.75 1.88
N ARG A 92 9.97 10.15 2.51
CA ARG A 92 9.66 11.55 2.81
C ARG A 92 10.76 12.26 3.61
N ASP A 93 11.34 11.58 4.60
CA ASP A 93 12.28 12.21 5.53
C ASP A 93 13.71 12.27 4.96
N ASN A 94 14.00 11.51 3.89
CA ASN A 94 15.26 11.58 3.14
C ASN A 94 15.06 11.15 1.67
N PRO A 95 14.62 12.07 0.78
CA PRO A 95 14.30 11.75 -0.61
C PRO A 95 15.49 11.17 -1.41
N GLU A 96 16.72 11.56 -1.11
CA GLU A 96 17.92 11.08 -1.81
C GLU A 96 18.12 9.56 -1.65
N LYS A 97 17.55 8.97 -0.59
CA LYS A 97 17.68 7.55 -0.27
C LYS A 97 16.54 6.69 -0.81
N SER A 98 15.61 7.28 -1.57
CA SER A 98 14.43 6.61 -2.12
C SER A 98 14.78 5.46 -3.08
N THR A 99 15.96 5.48 -3.71
CA THR A 99 16.42 4.42 -4.62
C THR A 99 16.57 3.07 -3.92
N LYS A 100 17.04 3.05 -2.67
CA LYS A 100 17.11 1.82 -1.87
C LYS A 100 15.72 1.28 -1.56
N HIS A 101 14.79 2.17 -1.24
CA HIS A 101 13.41 1.80 -0.94
C HIS A 101 12.70 1.20 -2.18
N LEU A 102 12.90 1.80 -3.36
CA LEU A 102 12.46 1.24 -4.64
C LEU A 102 13.02 -0.16 -4.88
N LYS A 103 14.34 -0.35 -4.73
CA LYS A 103 14.99 -1.67 -4.90
C LYS A 103 14.36 -2.72 -3.99
N ASN A 104 14.12 -2.37 -2.72
CA ASN A 104 13.56 -3.32 -1.76
C ASN A 104 12.12 -3.72 -2.11
N LYS A 105 11.27 -2.76 -2.51
CA LYS A 105 9.91 -3.02 -3.02
C LYS A 105 9.93 -3.93 -4.24
N PHE A 106 10.77 -3.62 -5.22
CA PHE A 106 10.93 -4.41 -6.44
C PHE A 106 11.28 -5.88 -6.14
N ASN A 107 12.31 -6.09 -5.32
CA ASN A 107 12.78 -7.42 -4.97
C ASN A 107 11.75 -8.21 -4.17
N TYR A 108 11.02 -7.53 -3.26
CA TYR A 108 9.95 -8.16 -2.50
C TYR A 108 8.81 -8.63 -3.41
N LEU A 109 8.34 -7.79 -4.33
CA LEU A 109 7.28 -8.15 -5.28
C LEU A 109 7.71 -9.31 -6.18
N LEU A 110 8.93 -9.26 -6.72
CA LEU A 110 9.48 -10.32 -7.58
C LEU A 110 9.52 -11.68 -6.86
N LYS A 111 9.95 -11.69 -5.60
CA LYS A 111 10.01 -12.91 -4.78
C LYS A 111 8.63 -13.41 -4.38
N THR A 112 7.72 -12.48 -4.07
CA THR A 112 6.44 -12.81 -3.42
C THR A 112 5.34 -13.14 -4.40
N PHE A 113 5.29 -12.49 -5.57
CA PHE A 113 4.26 -12.72 -6.58
C PHE A 113 4.89 -13.03 -7.94
N PRO A 114 5.55 -14.19 -8.10
CA PRO A 114 6.27 -14.53 -9.33
C PRO A 114 5.36 -14.61 -10.58
N PHE A 115 4.04 -14.71 -10.39
CA PHE A 115 3.05 -14.67 -11.47
C PHE A 115 2.72 -13.26 -11.97
N ILE A 116 3.08 -12.20 -11.24
CA ILE A 116 2.98 -10.80 -11.70
C ILE A 116 4.36 -10.37 -12.17
N LYS A 117 4.52 -10.22 -13.49
CA LYS A 117 5.84 -9.91 -14.07
C LYS A 117 6.30 -8.48 -13.74
N PRO A 118 7.62 -8.21 -13.68
CA PRO A 118 8.16 -6.91 -13.31
C PRO A 118 7.72 -5.72 -14.18
N GLU A 119 7.35 -5.95 -15.44
CA GLU A 119 6.84 -4.90 -16.34
C GLU A 119 5.47 -4.36 -15.88
N LYS A 120 4.86 -5.00 -14.87
CA LYS A 120 3.61 -4.59 -14.23
C LYS A 120 3.83 -3.82 -12.92
N TYR A 121 5.07 -3.58 -12.51
CA TYR A 121 5.37 -2.77 -11.33
C TYR A 121 5.55 -1.31 -11.75
N ILE A 122 4.77 -0.41 -11.14
CA ILE A 122 4.76 1.02 -11.43
C ILE A 122 5.20 1.75 -10.15
N PHE A 123 6.38 2.35 -10.19
CA PHE A 123 6.90 3.17 -9.09
C PHE A 123 6.47 4.62 -9.29
N ILE A 124 5.47 5.05 -8.54
CA ILE A 124 4.83 6.36 -8.73
C ILE A 124 4.28 6.91 -7.42
N ASN A 125 4.44 8.21 -7.20
CA ASN A 125 3.90 8.90 -6.03
C ASN A 125 2.52 9.52 -6.29
N ASN A 126 2.31 10.10 -7.47
CA ASN A 126 1.00 10.66 -7.86
C ASN A 126 0.20 9.64 -8.69
N LYS A 127 -0.61 8.82 -8.01
CA LYS A 127 -1.44 7.77 -8.61
C LYS A 127 -2.67 8.29 -9.36
N GLU A 128 -2.98 9.58 -9.26
CA GLU A 128 -4.05 10.22 -10.05
C GLU A 128 -3.76 10.13 -11.55
N LEU A 129 -2.48 10.14 -11.92
CA LEU A 129 -2.00 10.08 -13.32
C LEU A 129 -2.21 8.71 -13.98
N LEU A 130 -2.58 7.68 -13.22
CA LEU A 130 -2.83 6.35 -13.76
C LEU A 130 -4.29 6.22 -14.18
N ASP A 131 -4.48 5.87 -15.45
CA ASP A 131 -5.77 5.53 -16.03
C ASP A 131 -5.92 4.00 -16.13
N CYS A 132 -6.94 3.46 -15.46
CA CYS A 132 -7.21 2.01 -15.39
C CYS A 132 -8.69 1.76 -15.09
N ASP A 133 -9.17 0.53 -15.30
CA ASP A 133 -10.58 0.21 -15.05
C ASP A 133 -10.91 0.20 -13.54
N ILE A 134 -9.97 -0.29 -12.72
CA ILE A 134 -10.16 -0.53 -11.28
C ILE A 134 -8.96 -0.04 -10.49
N LYS A 135 -9.19 0.70 -9.40
CA LYS A 135 -8.14 1.12 -8.43
C LYS A 135 -8.43 0.53 -7.06
N ILE A 136 -7.39 -0.02 -6.41
CA ILE A 136 -7.43 -0.57 -5.05
C ILE A 136 -6.28 0.05 -4.27
N ASP A 137 -6.59 0.85 -3.26
CA ASP A 137 -5.62 1.63 -2.49
C ASP A 137 -6.17 1.90 -1.08
N ASP A 138 -5.30 2.01 -0.08
CA ASP A 138 -5.69 2.35 1.29
C ASP A 138 -5.79 3.88 1.50
N LYS A 139 -5.26 4.68 0.57
CA LYS A 139 -5.30 6.14 0.66
C LYS A 139 -6.32 6.72 -0.32
N LEU A 140 -7.37 7.35 0.22
CA LEU A 140 -8.45 7.92 -0.59
C LEU A 140 -7.96 8.86 -1.72
N SER A 141 -6.94 9.67 -1.48
CA SER A 141 -6.39 10.58 -2.50
C SER A 141 -5.78 9.84 -3.71
N ASN A 142 -5.29 8.61 -3.53
CA ASN A 142 -4.70 7.81 -4.61
C ASN A 142 -5.77 7.19 -5.52
N LEU A 143 -7.03 7.14 -5.07
CA LEU A 143 -8.19 6.71 -5.84
C LEU A 143 -8.75 7.80 -6.75
N LYS A 144 -8.21 9.03 -6.68
CA LYS A 144 -8.55 10.10 -7.62
C LYS A 144 -8.13 9.76 -9.05
N GLY A 145 -8.65 10.54 -10.00
CA GLY A 145 -8.43 10.34 -11.42
C GLY A 145 -9.41 9.33 -12.03
N ASN A 146 -9.06 8.83 -13.21
CA ASN A 146 -9.94 8.01 -14.03
C ASN A 146 -9.89 6.54 -13.60
N ALA A 147 -11.03 6.04 -13.12
CA ALA A 147 -11.31 4.62 -12.91
C ALA A 147 -12.82 4.41 -12.79
N LYS A 148 -13.32 3.29 -13.33
CA LYS A 148 -14.75 2.94 -13.26
C LYS A 148 -15.13 2.44 -11.88
N LEU A 149 -14.23 1.67 -11.25
CA LEU A 149 -14.39 1.14 -9.91
C LEU A 149 -13.21 1.57 -9.02
N LYS A 150 -13.52 2.14 -7.85
CA LYS A 150 -12.53 2.60 -6.88
C LYS A 150 -12.81 1.93 -5.54
N LEU A 151 -11.83 1.18 -5.04
CA LEU A 151 -11.95 0.41 -3.80
C LEU A 151 -10.96 0.99 -2.77
N LEU A 152 -11.49 1.57 -1.69
CA LEU A 152 -10.70 1.98 -0.53
C LEU A 152 -10.49 0.78 0.38
N PHE A 153 -9.26 0.27 0.44
CA PHE A 153 -8.91 -0.81 1.35
C PHE A 153 -8.82 -0.28 2.79
N THR A 154 -9.53 -0.88 3.74
CA THR A 154 -9.52 -0.42 5.13
C THR A 154 -8.14 -0.65 5.76
N ALA A 155 -7.53 0.43 6.25
CA ALA A 155 -6.26 0.45 6.97
C ALA A 155 -6.39 1.27 8.26
N TYR A 156 -5.38 1.24 9.13
CA TYR A 156 -5.45 1.89 10.46
C TYR A 156 -5.80 3.38 10.40
N HIS A 157 -5.30 4.11 9.39
CA HIS A 157 -5.41 5.57 9.28
C HIS A 157 -6.68 6.07 8.56
N ASN A 158 -7.46 5.19 7.92
CA ASN A 158 -8.59 5.61 7.07
C ASN A 158 -9.97 5.22 7.63
N LYS A 159 -10.03 4.67 8.85
CA LYS A 159 -11.26 4.18 9.48
C LYS A 159 -12.29 5.27 9.75
N ASP A 160 -11.84 6.50 9.99
CA ASP A 160 -12.70 7.63 10.32
C ASP A 160 -13.30 8.32 9.08
N ILE A 161 -12.90 7.92 7.86
CA ILE A 161 -13.49 8.43 6.62
C ILE A 161 -14.93 7.92 6.50
N SER A 162 -15.89 8.84 6.48
CA SER A 162 -17.32 8.56 6.47
C SER A 162 -17.81 7.98 5.13
N ASP A 163 -18.89 7.19 5.18
CA ASP A 163 -19.53 6.66 3.96
C ASP A 163 -20.06 7.78 3.05
N GLU A 164 -20.46 8.93 3.62
CA GLU A 164 -20.90 10.10 2.84
C GLU A 164 -19.74 10.70 2.02
N GLU A 165 -18.54 10.77 2.59
CA GLU A 165 -17.33 11.21 1.86
C GLU A 165 -16.96 10.23 0.74
N LEU A 166 -17.01 8.92 1.02
CA LEU A 166 -16.71 7.90 0.02
C LEU A 166 -17.72 7.93 -1.14
N LEU A 167 -19.01 8.11 -0.83
CA LEU A 167 -20.06 8.22 -1.83
C LEU A 167 -19.85 9.42 -2.76
N LYS A 168 -19.44 10.58 -2.21
CA LYS A 168 -19.15 11.80 -3.01
C LYS A 168 -18.01 11.58 -4.01
N GLU A 169 -17.03 10.74 -3.67
CA GLU A 169 -15.87 10.42 -4.51
C GLU A 169 -16.10 9.17 -5.41
N ASN A 170 -17.30 8.57 -5.33
CA ASN A 170 -17.65 7.30 -5.99
C ASN A 170 -16.67 6.16 -5.63
N VAL A 171 -16.40 6.02 -4.33
CA VAL A 171 -15.48 5.03 -3.77
C VAL A 171 -16.25 4.05 -2.89
N ILE A 172 -15.90 2.76 -3.00
CA ILE A 172 -16.45 1.69 -2.17
C ILE A 172 -15.38 1.26 -1.17
N ARG A 173 -15.71 1.22 0.12
CA ARG A 173 -14.83 0.64 1.13
C ARG A 173 -14.83 -0.89 1.04
N VAL A 174 -13.66 -1.49 1.16
CA VAL A 174 -13.47 -2.94 1.28
C VAL A 174 -12.57 -3.23 2.48
N ASN A 175 -12.93 -4.20 3.30
CA ASN A 175 -12.21 -4.47 4.55
C ASN A 175 -11.16 -5.58 4.44
N ASN A 176 -11.17 -6.32 3.34
CA ASN A 176 -10.28 -7.45 3.12
C ASN A 176 -10.31 -7.89 1.65
N TRP A 177 -9.40 -8.79 1.28
CA TRP A 177 -9.31 -9.33 -0.08
C TRP A 177 -10.49 -10.22 -0.50
N ASN A 178 -11.22 -10.82 0.44
CA ASN A 178 -12.40 -11.63 0.10
C ASN A 178 -13.56 -10.76 -0.42
N GLU A 179 -13.75 -9.56 0.15
CA GLU A 179 -14.72 -8.58 -0.36
C GLU A 179 -14.36 -8.10 -1.77
N ILE A 180 -13.08 -7.82 -2.03
CA ILE A 180 -12.60 -7.47 -3.38
C ILE A 180 -12.90 -8.59 -4.36
N LEU A 181 -12.54 -9.84 -4.02
CA LEU A 181 -12.78 -10.98 -4.89
C LEU A 181 -14.27 -11.12 -5.22
N LYS A 182 -15.14 -10.99 -4.22
CA LYS A 182 -16.60 -11.06 -4.42
C LYS A 182 -17.10 -9.97 -5.38
N ILE A 183 -16.73 -8.70 -5.15
CA ILE A 183 -17.14 -7.57 -6.00
C ILE A 183 -16.70 -7.80 -7.45
N LEU A 184 -15.45 -8.26 -7.65
CA LEU A 184 -14.91 -8.47 -8.99
C LEU A 184 -15.45 -9.73 -9.68
N GLU A 185 -15.97 -10.70 -8.94
CA GLU A 185 -16.64 -11.87 -9.52
C GLU A 185 -18.10 -11.60 -9.92
N GLU A 186 -18.74 -10.62 -9.28
CA GLU A 186 -20.10 -10.15 -9.57
C GLU A 186 -20.14 -9.13 -10.73
N ASP A 187 -19.05 -8.41 -11.00
CA ASP A 187 -18.86 -7.45 -12.12
C ASP A 187 -18.65 -8.13 -13.50
N LYS A 188 -19.32 -9.27 -13.72
CA LYS A 188 -19.32 -10.06 -14.98
C LYS A 188 -20.29 -9.51 -16.02
#